data_AF-L7FKZ5-F1
#
_entry.id   AF-L7FKZ5-F1
#
_cell.length_a   1.000
_cell.length_b   1.000
_cell.length_c   1.000
_cell.angle_alpha   90.00
_cell.angle_beta   90.00
_cell.angle_gamma   90.00
#
_symmetry.space_group_name_H-M   'P 1'
#
loop_
_entity.id
_entity.type
_entity.pdbx_description
1 polymer ?
#
loop_
_entity_poly.entity_id
_entity_poly.type
_entity_poly.pdbx_seq_one_letter_code
_entity_poly.pdbx_strand_id
1 'polypeptide(L)'
;MGIVVPLTLLLIVGAVASVVLLRRQSGAYAVPSGFSGMSGLDAEVEANRWVVRLGGSLAGLRPGADEAAAQALAEAAGRHRAARGQLATARTPAEYAVARQTAVEGLRYVRAARSALGLEPAPQGADGDADADDTNDGTARRLRGANGRFGVTA
;
A
#
# COMPACT_ATOMS: atom_id res chain seq x y z
N MET A 1 -52.26 17.67 5.49
CA MET A 1 -50.97 18.13 4.91
C MET A 1 -50.05 18.85 5.91
N GLY A 2 -50.53 19.36 7.06
CA GLY A 2 -49.68 20.08 8.02
C GLY A 2 -48.72 19.24 8.87
N ILE A 3 -49.03 17.96 9.13
CA ILE A 3 -48.22 17.07 9.99
C ILE A 3 -47.17 16.27 9.20
N VAL A 4 -47.41 16.02 7.92
CA VAL A 4 -46.47 15.28 7.07
C VAL A 4 -45.19 16.07 6.81
N VAL A 5 -45.25 17.39 6.67
CA VAL A 5 -44.06 18.23 6.47
C VAL A 5 -43.09 18.19 7.66
N PRO A 6 -43.51 18.41 8.92
CA PRO A 6 -42.59 18.33 10.06
C PRO A 6 -42.11 16.89 10.30
N LEU A 7 -42.93 15.87 10.05
CA LEU A 7 -42.53 14.47 10.19
C LEU A 7 -41.42 14.10 9.19
N THR A 8 -41.55 14.55 7.94
CA THR A 8 -40.54 14.31 6.89
C THR A 8 -39.23 15.04 7.21
N LEU A 9 -39.32 16.29 7.67
CA LEU A 9 -38.15 17.08 8.08
C LEU A 9 -37.40 16.42 9.24
N LEU A 10 -38.15 15.93 10.26
CA LEU A 10 -37.59 15.23 11.41
C LEU A 10 -36.90 13.92 11.00
N LEU A 11 -37.48 13.20 10.03
CA LEU A 11 -36.90 11.95 9.51
C LEU A 11 -35.57 12.21 8.79
N ILE A 12 -35.50 13.26 7.97
CA ILE A 12 -34.27 13.66 7.27
C ILE A 12 -33.19 14.09 8.28
N VAL A 13 -33.53 14.93 9.26
CA VAL A 13 -32.59 15.39 10.30
C VAL A 13 -32.13 14.22 11.17
N GLY A 14 -33.05 13.33 11.55
CA GLY A 14 -32.76 12.12 12.31
C GLY A 14 -31.84 11.15 11.57
N ALA A 15 -32.06 10.94 10.27
CA ALA A 15 -31.21 10.11 9.43
C ALA A 15 -29.79 10.68 9.30
N VAL A 16 -29.66 11.98 9.11
CA VAL A 16 -28.34 12.66 9.04
C VAL A 16 -27.63 12.60 10.40
N ALA A 17 -28.33 12.88 11.50
CA ALA A 17 -27.77 12.79 12.85
C ALA A 17 -27.34 11.36 13.20
N SER A 18 -28.14 10.36 12.81
CA SER A 18 -27.85 8.93 13.03
C SER A 18 -26.61 8.50 12.26
N VAL A 19 -26.45 8.94 11.01
CA VAL A 19 -25.24 8.64 10.21
C VAL A 19 -23.99 9.30 10.82
N VAL A 20 -24.09 10.52 11.35
CA VAL A 20 -22.97 11.20 12.02
C VAL A 20 -22.60 10.51 13.34
N LEU A 21 -23.59 10.06 14.12
CA LEU A 21 -23.37 9.34 15.37
C LEU A 21 -22.89 7.91 15.15
N LEU A 22 -23.29 7.23 14.07
CA LEU A 22 -22.74 5.91 13.69
C LEU A 22 -21.31 6.01 13.15
N ARG A 23 -20.96 7.09 12.43
CA ARG A 23 -19.58 7.34 11.97
C ARG A 23 -18.59 7.59 13.10
N ARG A 24 -19.05 8.08 14.26
CA ARG A 24 -18.22 8.25 15.46
C ARG A 24 -17.83 6.93 16.13
N GLN A 25 -18.58 5.86 15.92
CA GLN A 25 -18.39 4.58 16.64
C GLN A 25 -17.60 3.55 15.80
N SER A 26 -17.65 3.65 14.47
CA SER A 26 -16.97 2.70 13.56
C SER A 26 -15.49 3.01 13.33
N GLY A 27 -14.87 3.90 14.11
CA GLY A 27 -13.45 4.25 14.03
C GLY A 27 -12.51 3.27 14.73
N ALA A 28 -12.96 2.06 15.10
CA ALA A 28 -12.10 1.01 15.64
C ALA A 28 -11.33 0.30 14.51
N TYR A 29 -10.58 1.06 13.70
CA TYR A 29 -9.46 0.48 12.97
C TYR A 29 -8.37 0.23 14.01
N ALA A 30 -8.03 -1.04 14.24
CA ALA A 30 -6.96 -1.42 15.13
C ALA A 30 -5.67 -0.67 14.75
N VAL A 31 -5.35 0.37 15.53
CA VAL A 31 -4.13 1.16 15.36
C VAL A 31 -2.96 0.29 15.82
N PRO A 32 -1.94 0.04 14.98
CA PRO A 32 -0.75 -0.67 15.42
C PRO A 32 -0.09 0.09 16.58
N SER A 33 0.31 -0.62 17.63
CA SER A 33 0.76 -0.09 18.93
C SER A 33 2.06 0.74 18.93
N GLY A 34 2.56 1.18 17.78
CA GLY A 34 3.79 1.97 17.62
C GLY A 34 3.61 3.49 17.64
N PHE A 35 2.38 4.00 17.79
CA PHE A 35 2.04 5.43 17.63
C PHE A 35 1.88 6.21 18.94
N SER A 36 2.09 5.60 20.11
CA SER A 36 1.76 6.18 21.43
C SER A 36 2.62 7.37 21.89
N GLY A 37 3.48 7.95 21.03
CA GLY A 37 4.42 9.01 21.42
C GLY A 37 4.45 10.25 20.53
N MET A 38 3.62 10.34 19.48
CA MET A 38 3.69 11.45 18.52
C MET A 38 2.66 12.53 18.89
N SER A 39 3.08 13.79 18.92
CA SER A 39 2.16 14.90 19.19
C SER A 39 1.11 15.00 18.07
N GLY A 40 -0.06 15.58 18.36
CA GLY A 40 -1.10 15.77 17.34
C GLY A 40 -0.61 16.57 16.12
N LEU A 41 0.28 17.54 16.35
CA LEU A 41 0.89 18.35 15.30
C LEU A 41 1.83 17.53 14.42
N ASP A 42 2.65 16.67 14.99
CA ASP A 42 3.54 15.80 14.23
C ASP A 42 2.75 14.81 13.36
N ALA A 43 1.69 14.25 13.93
CA ALA A 43 0.79 13.34 13.22
C ALA A 43 0.07 14.05 12.05
N GLU A 44 -0.37 15.30 12.26
CA GLU A 44 -0.98 16.14 11.22
C GLU A 44 0.00 16.42 10.07
N VAL A 45 1.21 16.88 10.37
CA VAL A 45 2.25 17.20 9.37
C VAL A 45 2.58 15.97 8.53
N GLU A 46 2.75 14.81 9.18
CA GLU A 46 3.04 13.57 8.47
C GLU A 46 1.85 13.16 7.59
N ALA A 47 0.62 13.19 8.10
CA ALA A 47 -0.57 12.89 7.31
C ALA A 47 -0.70 13.80 6.08
N ASN A 48 -0.49 15.11 6.26
CA ASN A 48 -0.51 16.10 5.18
C ASN A 48 0.54 15.77 4.10
N ARG A 49 1.79 15.47 4.52
CA ARG A 49 2.88 15.08 3.62
C ARG A 49 2.50 13.88 2.75
N TRP A 50 1.90 12.84 3.32
CA TRP A 50 1.45 11.67 2.55
C TRP A 50 0.33 12.00 1.57
N VAL A 51 -0.64 12.83 1.97
CA VAL A 51 -1.74 13.27 1.10
C VAL A 51 -1.23 14.09 -0.08
N VAL A 52 -0.32 15.04 0.16
CA VAL A 52 0.30 15.86 -0.90
C VAL A 52 1.12 14.98 -1.85
N ARG A 53 1.91 14.04 -1.30
CA ARG A 53 2.67 13.07 -2.10
C ARG A 53 1.76 12.27 -3.04
N LEU A 54 0.65 11.72 -2.53
CA LEU A 54 -0.33 10.99 -3.35
C LEU A 54 -0.93 11.88 -4.44
N GLY A 55 -1.30 13.12 -4.11
CA GLY A 55 -1.82 14.08 -5.10
C GLY A 55 -0.81 14.36 -6.23
N GLY A 56 0.47 14.53 -5.88
CA GLY A 56 1.55 14.68 -6.85
C GLY A 56 1.73 13.44 -7.73
N SER A 57 1.67 12.23 -7.16
CA SER A 57 1.77 10.98 -7.92
C SER A 57 0.60 10.77 -8.89
N LEU A 58 -0.61 11.19 -8.52
CA LEU A 58 -1.78 11.18 -9.41
C LEU A 58 -1.63 12.20 -10.56
N ALA A 59 -1.17 13.41 -10.27
CA ALA A 59 -1.02 14.46 -11.28
C ALA A 59 0.06 14.11 -12.33
N GLY A 60 1.08 13.35 -11.94
CA GLY A 60 2.19 12.94 -12.81
C GLY A 60 1.94 11.69 -13.65
N LEU A 61 0.77 11.06 -13.59
CA LEU A 61 0.52 9.78 -14.26
C LEU A 61 -0.73 9.84 -15.14
N ARG A 62 -0.63 9.30 -16.37
CA ARG A 62 -1.76 9.18 -17.29
C ARG A 62 -1.94 7.73 -17.73
N PRO A 63 -3.17 7.20 -17.74
CA PRO A 63 -3.43 5.79 -18.05
C PRO A 63 -3.32 5.45 -19.54
N GLY A 64 -3.41 6.44 -20.45
CA GLY A 64 -3.44 6.17 -21.88
C GLY A 64 -4.66 5.32 -22.28
N ALA A 65 -4.41 4.21 -22.99
CA ALA A 65 -5.42 3.23 -23.39
C ALA A 65 -5.49 1.99 -22.48
N ASP A 66 -4.69 1.94 -21.42
CA ASP A 66 -4.65 0.79 -20.50
C ASP A 66 -5.79 0.87 -19.49
N GLU A 67 -6.77 -0.03 -19.61
CA GLU A 67 -7.95 -0.08 -18.74
C GLU A 67 -7.59 -0.42 -17.29
N ALA A 68 -6.60 -1.29 -17.06
CA ALA A 68 -6.17 -1.66 -15.71
C ALA A 68 -5.50 -0.47 -15.01
N ALA A 69 -4.69 0.30 -15.73
CA ALA A 69 -4.09 1.54 -15.24
C ALA A 69 -5.16 2.61 -14.97
N ALA A 70 -6.17 2.73 -15.84
CA ALA A 70 -7.28 3.67 -15.66
C ALA A 70 -8.08 3.35 -14.39
N GLN A 71 -8.42 2.08 -14.16
CA GLN A 71 -9.15 1.65 -12.97
C GLN A 71 -8.32 1.85 -11.69
N ALA A 72 -7.03 1.49 -11.72
CA ALA A 72 -6.14 1.69 -10.58
C ALA A 72 -5.97 3.19 -10.24
N LEU A 73 -5.87 4.05 -11.25
CA LEU A 73 -5.81 5.51 -11.04
C LEU A 73 -7.13 6.08 -10.49
N ALA A 74 -8.28 5.56 -10.94
CA ALA A 74 -9.58 5.95 -10.41
C ALA A 74 -9.70 5.60 -8.91
N GLU A 75 -9.28 4.40 -8.51
CA GLU A 75 -9.25 3.97 -7.11
C GLU A 75 -8.27 4.80 -6.28
N ALA A 76 -7.06 5.06 -6.80
CA ALA A 76 -6.09 5.94 -6.16
C ALA A 76 -6.67 7.36 -5.95
N ALA A 77 -7.36 7.91 -6.93
CA ALA A 77 -8.04 9.21 -6.81
C ALA A 77 -9.20 9.17 -5.80
N GLY A 78 -9.93 8.06 -5.71
CA GLY A 78 -10.93 7.81 -4.67
C GLY A 78 -10.30 7.89 -3.27
N ARG A 79 -9.19 7.17 -3.05
CA ARG A 79 -8.46 7.22 -1.78
C ARG A 79 -7.88 8.59 -1.46
N HIS A 80 -7.41 9.33 -2.47
CA HIS A 80 -6.94 10.71 -2.27
C HIS A 80 -8.06 11.64 -1.76
N ARG A 81 -9.25 11.57 -2.36
CA ARG A 81 -10.41 12.35 -1.90
C ARG A 81 -10.82 11.97 -0.48
N ALA A 82 -10.86 10.67 -0.18
CA ALA A 82 -11.16 10.17 1.16
C ALA A 82 -10.14 10.66 2.20
N ALA A 83 -8.84 10.53 1.91
CA ALA A 83 -7.77 10.98 2.80
C ALA A 83 -7.79 12.50 3.02
N ARG A 84 -8.03 13.30 1.97
CA ARG A 84 -8.22 14.76 2.12
C ARG A 84 -9.41 15.11 3.01
N GLY A 85 -10.53 14.40 2.83
CA GLY A 85 -11.73 14.61 3.66
C GLY A 85 -11.47 14.28 5.13
N GLN A 86 -10.82 13.15 5.40
CA GLN A 86 -10.43 12.75 6.76
C GLN A 86 -9.48 13.75 7.40
N LEU A 87 -8.45 14.21 6.65
CA LEU A 87 -7.47 15.19 7.12
C LEU A 87 -8.13 16.52 7.51
N ALA A 88 -9.13 16.98 6.76
CA ALA A 88 -9.82 18.24 7.05
C ALA A 88 -10.61 18.20 8.39
N THR A 89 -11.14 17.03 8.75
CA THR A 89 -11.96 16.85 9.96
C THR A 89 -11.19 16.30 11.15
N ALA A 90 -10.00 15.73 10.95
CA ALA A 90 -9.19 15.13 12.01
C ALA A 90 -8.78 16.17 13.06
N ARG A 91 -8.83 15.78 14.33
CA ARG A 91 -8.44 16.59 15.50
C ARG A 91 -7.56 15.83 16.48
N THR A 92 -7.36 14.53 16.27
CA THR A 92 -6.57 13.67 17.15
C THR A 92 -5.45 12.97 16.39
N PRO A 93 -4.34 12.59 17.06
CA PRO A 93 -3.25 11.84 16.44
C PRO A 93 -3.73 10.56 15.73
N ALA A 94 -4.70 9.85 16.31
CA ALA A 94 -5.26 8.63 15.73
C ALA A 94 -6.02 8.90 14.43
N GLU A 95 -6.82 9.96 14.37
CA GLU A 95 -7.55 10.35 13.15
C GLU A 95 -6.58 10.78 12.03
N TYR A 96 -5.51 11.51 12.38
CA TYR A 96 -4.45 11.84 11.43
C TYR A 96 -3.75 10.57 10.90
N ALA A 97 -3.52 9.57 11.75
CA ALA A 97 -2.96 8.28 11.33
C ALA A 97 -3.89 7.53 10.35
N VAL A 98 -5.22 7.60 10.53
CA VAL A 98 -6.19 7.03 9.58
C VAL A 98 -6.11 7.74 8.22
N ALA A 99 -6.01 9.08 8.21
CA ALA A 99 -5.84 9.85 6.96
C ALA A 99 -4.54 9.47 6.23
N ARG A 100 -3.44 9.35 6.99
CA ARG A 100 -2.15 8.86 6.48
C ARG A 100 -2.28 7.47 5.85
N GLN A 101 -2.88 6.50 6.56
CA GLN A 101 -3.01 5.13 6.06
C GLN A 101 -3.82 5.07 4.76
N THR A 102 -4.90 5.86 4.68
CA THR A 102 -5.71 5.97 3.46
C THR A 102 -4.88 6.51 2.28
N ALA A 103 -4.01 7.50 2.51
CA ALA A 103 -3.11 8.01 1.49
C ALA A 103 -2.04 6.98 1.05
N VAL A 104 -1.49 6.21 2.00
CA VAL A 104 -0.54 5.12 1.70
C VAL A 104 -1.18 4.03 0.84
N GLU A 105 -2.44 3.67 1.11
CA GLU A 105 -3.16 2.72 0.27
C GLU A 105 -3.42 3.28 -1.14
N GLY A 106 -3.74 4.57 -1.26
CA GLY A 106 -3.80 5.25 -2.56
C GLY A 106 -2.49 5.13 -3.35
N LEU A 107 -1.34 5.26 -2.70
CA LEU A 107 -0.03 5.10 -3.35
C LEU A 107 0.22 3.67 -3.85
N ARG A 108 -0.33 2.64 -3.18
CA ARG A 108 -0.29 1.27 -3.71
C ARG A 108 -1.04 1.13 -5.02
N TYR A 109 -2.20 1.78 -5.15
CA TYR A 109 -2.94 1.80 -6.41
C TYR A 109 -2.21 2.58 -7.50
N VAL A 110 -1.54 3.69 -7.16
CA VAL A 110 -0.66 4.37 -8.12
C VAL A 110 0.47 3.45 -8.59
N ARG A 111 1.10 2.69 -7.68
CA ARG A 111 2.11 1.70 -8.07
C ARG A 111 1.53 0.63 -8.99
N ALA A 112 0.34 0.10 -8.68
CA ALA A 112 -0.34 -0.85 -9.55
C ALA A 112 -0.60 -0.27 -10.95
N ALA A 113 -0.99 1.01 -11.04
CA ALA A 113 -1.13 1.70 -12.33
C ALA A 113 0.22 1.83 -13.06
N ARG A 114 1.31 2.18 -12.36
CA ARG A 114 2.66 2.25 -12.97
C ARG A 114 3.11 0.88 -13.47
N SER A 115 2.84 -0.19 -12.71
CA SER A 115 3.15 -1.56 -13.11
C SER A 115 2.36 -1.99 -14.35
N ALA A 116 1.05 -1.67 -14.43
CA ALA A 116 0.25 -1.92 -15.62
C ALA A 116 0.80 -1.19 -16.85
N LEU A 117 1.26 0.06 -16.68
CA LEU A 117 1.87 0.86 -17.72
C LEU A 117 3.33 0.49 -18.05
N GLY A 118 3.92 -0.51 -17.38
CA GLY A 118 5.33 -0.86 -17.56
C GLY A 118 6.32 0.22 -17.12
N LEU A 119 5.89 1.15 -16.26
CA LEU A 119 6.67 2.28 -15.76
C LEU A 119 7.38 2.01 -14.43
N GLU A 120 7.19 0.82 -13.86
CA GLU A 120 7.89 0.40 -12.66
C GLU A 120 9.24 -0.23 -13.07
N PRO A 121 10.38 0.28 -12.57
CA PRO A 121 11.67 -0.33 -12.87
C PRO A 121 11.64 -1.79 -12.42
N ALA A 122 12.13 -2.69 -13.28
CA ALA A 122 12.30 -4.08 -12.91
C ALA A 122 13.09 -4.17 -11.59
N PRO A 123 12.72 -5.08 -10.67
CA PRO A 123 13.51 -5.28 -9.46
C PRO A 123 14.93 -5.65 -9.87
N GLN A 124 15.90 -4.77 -9.57
CA GLN A 124 17.33 -4.89 -9.92
C GLN A 124 18.03 -5.97 -9.09
N GLY A 125 17.54 -7.21 -9.13
CA GLY A 125 18.07 -8.30 -8.32
C GLY A 125 17.81 -9.69 -8.89
N ALA A 126 17.53 -9.82 -10.19
CA ALA A 126 17.42 -11.12 -10.86
C ALA A 126 18.55 -11.35 -11.87
N ASP A 127 19.60 -10.55 -11.76
CA ASP A 127 20.73 -10.44 -12.67
C ASP A 127 22.01 -10.37 -11.83
N GLY A 128 22.37 -11.54 -11.31
CA GLY A 128 23.57 -11.79 -10.54
C GLY A 128 23.44 -13.14 -9.87
N ASP A 129 23.74 -14.21 -10.62
CA ASP A 129 24.23 -15.54 -10.16
C ASP A 129 23.92 -16.70 -11.15
N ALA A 130 23.34 -16.44 -12.33
CA ALA A 130 23.09 -17.52 -13.32
C ALA A 130 24.26 -17.81 -14.28
N ASP A 131 25.35 -17.04 -14.24
CA ASP A 131 26.51 -17.19 -15.15
C ASP A 131 27.84 -17.43 -14.41
N ALA A 132 27.84 -18.31 -13.40
CA ALA A 132 29.07 -18.97 -12.95
C ALA A 132 29.13 -20.37 -13.56
N ASP A 133 29.49 -20.39 -14.84
CA ASP A 133 30.11 -21.52 -15.53
C ASP A 133 31.38 -21.95 -14.77
N ASP A 134 31.22 -22.83 -13.78
CA ASP A 134 32.28 -23.73 -13.32
C ASP A 134 31.98 -25.13 -13.84
N THR A 135 32.05 -25.22 -15.16
CA THR A 135 32.50 -26.43 -15.83
C THR A 135 33.83 -26.84 -15.20
N ASN A 136 33.85 -28.01 -14.53
CA ASN A 136 34.99 -28.93 -14.37
C ASN A 136 35.73 -29.05 -13.01
N ASP A 137 35.11 -29.61 -11.96
CA ASP A 137 35.88 -30.33 -10.90
C ASP A 137 35.19 -31.55 -10.24
N GLY A 138 34.00 -31.97 -10.70
CA GLY A 138 33.25 -33.05 -10.05
C GLY A 138 33.61 -34.48 -10.48
N THR A 139 34.06 -34.66 -11.73
CA THR A 139 34.20 -35.99 -12.35
C THR A 139 35.62 -36.55 -12.28
N ALA A 140 36.65 -35.72 -12.05
CA ALA A 140 38.03 -36.18 -11.94
C ALA A 140 38.35 -36.89 -10.61
N ARG A 141 37.55 -36.71 -9.55
CA ARG A 141 37.82 -37.33 -8.24
C ARG A 141 37.35 -38.78 -8.13
N ARG A 142 36.53 -39.27 -9.06
CA ARG A 142 35.98 -40.64 -9.01
C ARG A 142 36.86 -41.72 -9.64
N LEU A 143 37.99 -41.37 -10.27
CA LEU A 143 38.93 -42.34 -10.84
C LEU A 143 40.23 -42.53 -10.01
N ARG A 144 40.34 -41.94 -8.82
CA ARG A 144 41.45 -42.17 -7.87
C ARG A 144 41.11 -43.19 -6.78
N GLY A 145 40.29 -44.19 -7.09
CA GLY A 145 39.92 -45.27 -6.17
C GLY A 145 40.22 -46.69 -6.65
N ALA A 146 40.79 -46.84 -7.86
CA ALA A 146 40.93 -48.15 -8.50
C ALA A 146 42.33 -48.39 -9.07
N ASN A 147 43.40 -48.12 -8.32
CA ASN A 147 44.69 -48.78 -8.57
C ASN A 147 45.65 -48.66 -7.37
N GLY A 148 45.92 -49.79 -6.71
CA GLY A 148 46.82 -49.92 -5.56
C GLY A 148 46.52 -51.23 -4.86
N ARG A 149 46.68 -52.38 -5.52
CA ARG A 149 47.95 -53.13 -5.54
C ARG A 149 48.55 -53.27 -4.13
N PHE A 150 48.04 -54.23 -3.36
CA PHE A 150 48.82 -54.94 -2.35
C PHE A 150 48.59 -56.44 -2.52
N GLY A 151 49.38 -57.02 -3.42
CA GLY A 151 49.74 -58.42 -3.41
C GLY A 151 51.25 -58.49 -3.58
N VAL A 152 51.98 -58.79 -2.50
CA VAL A 152 53.38 -59.22 -2.51
C VAL A 152 53.59 -60.19 -1.33
N THR A 153 53.64 -61.47 -1.69
CA THR A 153 54.46 -62.59 -1.16
C THR A 153 54.49 -62.90 0.34
N ALA A 154 54.02 -64.11 0.68
CA ALA A 154 54.76 -65.09 1.45
C ALA A 154 55.18 -66.23 0.51
#